data_AF-A0A7J2YGI2-F1
#
_entry.id   AF-A0A7J2YGI2-F1
#
_cell.length_a   1.000
_cell.length_b   1.000
_cell.length_c   1.000
_cell.angle_alpha   90.00
_cell.angle_beta   90.00
_cell.angle_gamma   90.00
#
_symmetry.space_group_name_H-M   'P 1'
#
loop_
_entity.id
_entity.type
_entity.pdbx_description
1 polymer ?
#
loop_
_entity_poly.entity_id
_entity_poly.type
_entity_poly.pdbx_seq_one_letter_code
_entity_poly.pdbx_strand_id
1 'polypeptide(L)' 'MVEKAKVIIGKHVYGNLYECDVNVLSDEKFLRDVAVEAAKMANMTVWDVKSWKFGGDKGGVSVIVLVVESHIAIHT' A
#
# COMPACT_ATOMS: atom_id res chain seq x y z
N MET A 1 36.06 3.74 22.80
CA MET A 1 35.02 2.86 22.21
C MET A 1 34.05 3.78 21.49
N VAL A 2 33.85 3.64 20.19
CA VAL A 2 32.93 4.50 19.43
C VAL A 2 31.53 3.91 19.58
N GLU A 3 30.62 4.67 20.16
CA GLU A 3 29.20 4.34 20.25
C GLU A 3 28.66 4.12 18.83
N LYS A 4 28.17 2.92 18.52
CA LYS A 4 27.55 2.65 17.21
C LYS A 4 26.32 3.55 17.09
N ALA A 5 26.36 4.50 16.16
CA ALA A 5 25.20 5.32 15.84
C ALA A 5 23.98 4.43 15.57
N LYS A 6 22.83 4.76 16.18
CA LYS A 6 21.55 4.09 15.87
C LYS A 6 21.22 4.33 14.39
N VAL A 7 21.38 3.30 13.58
CA VAL A 7 21.03 3.36 12.15
C VAL A 7 19.55 3.02 12.01
N ILE A 8 18.78 3.91 11.39
CA ILE A 8 17.40 3.63 10.97
C ILE A 8 17.47 2.84 9.65
N ILE A 9 16.89 1.65 9.62
CA ILE A 9 16.89 0.77 8.44
C ILE A 9 15.44 0.65 7.94
N GLY A 10 15.16 1.26 6.80
CA GLY A 10 13.92 1.05 6.03
C GLY A 10 14.14 0.05 4.90
N LYS A 11 13.10 -0.73 4.57
CA LYS A 11 13.05 -1.55 3.36
C LYS A 11 11.83 -1.16 2.55
N HIS A 12 12.03 -0.90 1.27
CA HIS A 12 10.95 -0.57 0.34
C HIS A 12 10.99 -1.57 -0.81
N VAL A 13 9.86 -2.23 -1.03
CA VAL A 13 9.65 -3.15 -2.16
C VAL A 13 8.57 -2.53 -3.04
N TYR A 14 8.84 -2.47 -4.35
CA TYR A 14 7.88 -2.03 -5.36
C TYR A 14 7.85 -3.04 -6.51
N GLY A 15 6.72 -3.12 -7.20
CA GLY A 15 6.55 -4.02 -8.34
C GLY A 15 5.31 -3.66 -9.15
N ASN A 16 5.30 -4.08 -10.40
CA ASN A 16 4.15 -3.95 -11.30
C ASN A 16 3.53 -5.35 -11.49
N LEU A 17 2.22 -5.43 -11.37
CA LEU A 17 1.45 -6.62 -11.67
C LEU A 17 0.79 -6.46 -13.04
N TYR A 18 0.83 -7.50 -13.85
CA TYR A 18 0.26 -7.54 -15.20
C TYR A 18 -0.80 -8.63 -15.27
N GLU A 19 -1.70 -8.53 -16.26
CA GLU A 19 -2.75 -9.53 -16.52
C GLU A 19 -3.70 -9.75 -15.33
N CYS A 20 -3.85 -8.74 -14.47
CA CYS A 20 -4.83 -8.78 -13.38
C CYS A 20 -6.25 -8.60 -13.92
N ASP A 21 -7.24 -9.18 -13.22
CA ASP A 21 -8.65 -9.00 -13.54
C ASP A 21 -9.06 -7.53 -13.39
N VAL A 22 -9.52 -6.92 -14.48
CA VAL A 22 -9.95 -5.51 -14.55
C VAL A 22 -11.10 -5.20 -13.59
N ASN A 23 -11.96 -6.18 -13.27
CA ASN A 23 -13.05 -5.99 -12.32
C ASN A 23 -12.50 -5.87 -10.89
N VAL A 24 -11.44 -6.64 -10.59
CA VAL A 24 -10.75 -6.59 -9.30
C VAL A 24 -9.96 -5.28 -9.17
N LEU A 25 -9.24 -4.87 -10.21
CA LEU A 25 -8.49 -3.61 -10.23
C LEU A 25 -9.38 -2.37 -10.08
N SER A 26 -10.66 -2.46 -10.45
CA SER A 26 -11.62 -1.35 -10.32
C SER A 26 -12.47 -1.39 -9.05
N ASP A 27 -12.30 -2.41 -8.21
CA ASP A 27 -12.99 -2.53 -6.92
C ASP A 27 -12.18 -1.86 -5.80
N GLU A 28 -12.57 -0.63 -5.46
CA GLU A 28 -11.93 0.17 -4.42
C GLU A 28 -11.97 -0.51 -3.05
N LYS A 29 -13.12 -1.12 -2.69
CA LYS A 29 -13.27 -1.75 -1.38
C LYS A 29 -12.36 -2.96 -1.29
N PHE A 30 -12.35 -3.80 -2.33
CA PHE A 30 -11.47 -4.97 -2.38
C PHE A 30 -10.00 -4.57 -2.25
N LEU A 31 -9.53 -3.62 -3.05
CA LEU A 31 -8.12 -3.21 -3.02
C LEU A 31 -7.73 -2.58 -1.67
N ARG A 32 -8.65 -1.81 -1.06
CA ARG A 32 -8.48 -1.26 0.28
C ARG A 32 -8.34 -2.38 1.32
N ASP A 33 -9.21 -3.37 1.28
CA ASP A 33 -9.21 -4.49 2.22
C ASP A 33 -7.94 -5.34 2.07
N VAL A 34 -7.50 -5.61 0.83
CA VAL A 34 -6.23 -6.30 0.52
C VAL A 34 -5.02 -5.55 1.10
N ALA A 35 -4.92 -4.24 0.91
CA ALA A 35 -3.80 -3.46 1.43
C ALA A 35 -3.75 -3.46 2.97
N VAL A 36 -4.92 -3.37 3.61
CA VAL A 36 -5.02 -3.42 5.08
C VAL A 36 -4.68 -4.82 5.62
N GLU A 37 -5.13 -5.87 4.94
CA GLU A 37 -4.79 -7.25 5.30
C GLU A 37 -3.29 -7.50 5.17
N ALA A 38 -2.66 -7.03 4.09
CA ALA A 38 -1.21 -7.11 3.91
C ALA A 38 -0.44 -6.44 5.07
N ALA A 39 -0.86 -5.24 5.51
CA ALA A 39 -0.25 -4.58 6.67
C ALA A 39 -0.41 -5.40 7.96
N LYS A 40 -1.58 -6.00 8.18
CA LYS A 40 -1.84 -6.87 9.35
C LYS A 40 -0.98 -8.14 9.32
N MET A 41 -0.90 -8.80 8.16
CA MET A 41 -0.07 -10.00 7.97
C MET A 41 1.42 -9.70 8.17
N ALA A 42 1.87 -8.51 7.77
CA ALA A 42 3.23 -8.03 8.00
C ALA A 42 3.49 -7.52 9.43
N ASN A 43 2.50 -7.63 10.34
CA ASN A 43 2.55 -7.14 11.71
C ASN A 43 2.91 -5.63 11.81
N MET A 44 2.43 -4.83 10.86
CA MET A 44 2.63 -3.38 10.84
C MET A 44 1.54 -2.66 11.64
N THR A 45 1.90 -1.55 12.28
CA THR A 45 0.93 -0.66 12.95
C THR A 45 0.32 0.30 11.95
N VAL A 46 -0.96 0.10 11.62
CA VAL A 46 -1.74 0.98 10.73
C VAL A 46 -2.16 2.24 11.49
N TRP A 47 -1.86 3.41 10.91
CA TRP A 47 -2.24 4.72 11.44
C TRP A 47 -3.50 5.27 10.75
N ASP A 48 -3.55 5.22 9.42
CA ASP A 48 -4.69 5.70 8.63
C ASP A 48 -4.77 4.91 7.30
N VAL A 49 -5.95 4.91 6.69
CA VAL A 49 -6.20 4.28 5.39
C VAL A 49 -7.04 5.23 4.56
N LYS A 50 -6.55 5.61 3.38
CA LYS A 50 -7.29 6.38 2.40
C LYS A 50 -7.35 5.64 1.07
N SER A 51 -8.46 5.78 0.38
CA SER A 51 -8.66 5.27 -0.97
C SER A 51 -9.44 6.28 -1.80
N TRP A 52 -9.18 6.26 -3.10
CA TRP A 52 -9.88 7.08 -4.08
C TRP A 52 -10.12 6.27 -5.34
N LYS A 53 -11.34 6.35 -5.86
CA LYS A 53 -11.70 5.85 -7.18
C LYS A 53 -11.87 7.02 -8.15
N PHE A 54 -11.18 6.93 -9.28
CA PHE A 54 -11.22 7.91 -10.35
C PHE A 54 -11.99 7.35 -11.55
N GLY A 55 -12.86 8.16 -12.15
CA GLY A 55 -13.60 7.80 -13.36
C GLY A 55 -12.87 8.21 -14.66
N GLY A 56 -13.48 7.89 -15.81
CA GLY A 56 -12.99 8.24 -17.15
C GLY A 56 -12.18 7.13 -17.83
N ASP A 57 -11.73 7.37 -19.07
CA ASP A 57 -11.05 6.38 -19.93
C ASP A 57 -9.73 5.85 -19.36
N LYS A 58 -9.14 6.57 -18.40
CA LYS A 58 -7.94 6.20 -17.64
C LYS A 58 -8.21 6.17 -16.13
N GLY A 59 -9.46 5.92 -15.75
CA GLY A 59 -9.86 5.78 -14.35
C GLY A 59 -9.16 4.60 -13.68
N GLY A 60 -9.35 4.47 -12.36
CA GLY A 60 -8.66 3.46 -11.57
C GLY A 60 -8.83 3.73 -10.08
N VAL A 61 -8.18 2.91 -9.27
CA VAL A 61 -8.20 3.01 -7.81
C VAL A 61 -6.80 3.33 -7.32
N SER A 62 -6.70 4.29 -6.40
CA SER A 62 -5.52 4.50 -5.57
C SER A 62 -5.85 4.20 -4.11
N VAL A 63 -4.99 3.42 -3.46
CA VAL A 63 -5.08 3.10 -2.03
C VAL A 63 -3.75 3.46 -1.38
N ILE A 64 -3.82 4.09 -0.21
CA ILE A 64 -2.67 4.27 0.68
C ILE A 64 -3.03 3.81 2.09
N VAL A 65 -2.22 2.89 2.62
CA VAL A 65 -2.23 2.50 4.02
C VAL A 65 -1.02 3.16 4.66
N LEU A 66 -1.27 4.15 5.52
CA LEU A 66 -0.24 4.78 6.32
C LEU A 66 0.06 3.89 7.51
N VAL A 67 1.29 3.40 7.61
CA VAL A 67 1.79 2.66 8.77
C VAL A 67 2.79 3.55 9.51
N VAL A 68 3.07 3.23 10.78
CA VAL A 68 4.07 3.98 11.56
C VAL A 68 5.41 3.99 10.80
N GLU A 69 5.89 5.21 10.47
CA GLU A 69 7.17 5.47 9.77
C GLU A 69 7.28 4.94 8.31
N SER A 70 6.18 4.53 7.65
CA SER A 70 6.21 4.07 6.24
C SER A 70 4.82 4.10 5.57
N HIS A 71 4.62 3.34 4.49
CA HIS A 71 3.31 3.19 3.81
C HIS A 71 3.24 1.92 2.96
N ILE A 72 2.02 1.51 2.61
CA ILE A 72 1.71 0.59 1.50
C ILE A 72 0.84 1.36 0.52
N ALA A 73 1.18 1.31 -0.77
CA ALA A 73 0.42 1.99 -1.82
C ALA A 73 0.08 1.04 -2.97
N ILE A 74 -1.14 1.16 -3.49
CA ILE A 74 -1.61 0.47 -4.70
C ILE A 74 -2.15 1.54 -5.65
N HIS A 75 -1.71 1.47 -6.91
CA HIS A 75 -2.26 2.24 -8.01
C HIS A 75 -2.62 1.27 -9.14
N THR A 76 -3.82 1.43 -9.68
CA THR A 76 -4.38 0.61 -10.75
C THR A 76 -4.80 1.49 -11.92
#